data_AF-A0A6P2BGE9-F1
#
_entry.id   AF-A0A6P2BGE9-F1
#
_cell.length_a   1.000
_cell.length_b   1.000
_cell.length_c   1.000
_cell.angle_alpha   90.00
_cell.angle_beta   90.00
_cell.angle_gamma   90.00
#
_symmetry.space_group_name_H-M   'P 1'
#
loop_
_entity.id
_entity.type
_entity.pdbx_description
1 polymer ?
#
loop_
_entity_poly.entity_id
_entity_poly.type
_entity_poly.pdbx_seq_one_letter_code
_entity_poly.pdbx_strand_id
1 'polypeptide(L)'
;MTDRHSADLVWLFDGLFERRYCVCLRGGAAEPFYAPATEHGPAVIHFRADYFSSALHEVAHWCLAGEARRRRPDYGYWYAPDGRDAAAQAAFETVEVAPQALEWLFADAAGHPFRASVDNLEAGSATHQRFAAALERERARRLRVGLPPRAAAFRTALLAFFRDGGHR
;
A
#
# COMPACT_ATOMS: atom_id res chain seq x y z
N MET A 1 -19.44 -1.31 15.88
CA MET A 1 -18.16 -1.14 15.16
C MET A 1 -18.47 -1.25 13.68
N THR A 2 -18.21 -0.22 12.89
CA THR A 2 -18.42 -0.28 11.44
C THR A 2 -17.52 -1.35 10.85
N ASP A 3 -18.11 -2.29 10.11
CA ASP A 3 -17.35 -3.28 9.36
C ASP A 3 -16.55 -2.56 8.26
N ARG A 4 -15.32 -3.02 8.01
CA ARG A 4 -14.38 -2.31 7.13
C ARG A 4 -14.30 -3.04 5.82
N HIS A 5 -14.94 -2.49 4.80
CA HIS A 5 -14.97 -3.12 3.48
C HIS A 5 -13.93 -2.48 2.57
N SER A 6 -13.22 -3.31 1.80
CA SER A 6 -12.27 -2.82 0.79
C SER A 6 -12.95 -1.94 -0.28
N ALA A 7 -14.26 -2.11 -0.50
CA ALA A 7 -15.06 -1.23 -1.34
C ALA A 7 -15.05 0.23 -0.87
N ASP A 8 -14.96 0.49 0.45
CA ASP A 8 -14.84 1.85 0.98
C ASP A 8 -13.50 2.48 0.56
N LEU A 9 -12.43 1.68 0.53
CA LEU A 9 -11.11 2.12 0.06
C LEU A 9 -11.11 2.43 -1.44
N VAL A 10 -11.81 1.63 -2.24
CA VAL A 10 -12.00 1.89 -3.68
C VAL A 10 -12.70 3.23 -3.88
N TRP A 11 -13.82 3.45 -3.20
CA TRP A 11 -14.57 4.70 -3.31
C TRP A 11 -13.76 5.92 -2.90
N LEU A 12 -13.05 5.85 -1.76
CA LEU A 12 -12.18 6.93 -1.29
C LEU A 12 -11.01 7.19 -2.25
N PHE A 13 -10.37 6.14 -2.76
CA PHE A 13 -9.23 6.27 -3.67
C PHE A 13 -9.66 6.90 -5.00
N ASP A 14 -10.70 6.36 -5.64
CA ASP A 14 -11.17 6.82 -6.94
C ASP A 14 -11.67 8.28 -6.85
N GLY A 15 -12.40 8.62 -5.79
CA GLY A 15 -12.87 9.98 -5.53
C GLY A 15 -11.74 11.02 -5.38
N LEU A 16 -10.57 10.60 -4.89
CA LEU A 16 -9.40 11.47 -4.73
C LEU A 16 -8.54 11.55 -6.00
N PHE A 17 -8.38 10.44 -6.72
CA PHE A 17 -7.27 10.29 -7.66
C PHE A 17 -7.68 10.01 -9.09
N GLU A 18 -8.90 9.54 -9.37
CA GLU A 18 -9.31 9.16 -10.72
C GLU A 18 -9.22 10.34 -11.69
N ARG A 19 -9.90 11.45 -11.39
CA ARG A 19 -9.89 12.63 -12.25
C ARG A 19 -8.53 13.33 -12.31
N ARG A 20 -7.77 13.31 -11.22
CA ARG A 20 -6.51 14.07 -11.10
C ARG A 20 -5.31 13.33 -11.68
N TYR A 21 -5.30 12.01 -11.57
CA TYR A 21 -4.15 11.17 -11.93
C TYR A 21 -4.48 10.10 -12.97
N CYS A 22 -5.73 10.03 -13.46
CA CYS A 22 -6.18 9.02 -14.42
C CYS A 22 -5.86 7.60 -13.93
N VAL A 23 -6.29 7.28 -12.70
CA VAL A 23 -6.02 6.00 -12.03
C VAL A 23 -7.20 5.55 -11.20
N CYS A 24 -7.47 4.25 -11.16
CA CYS A 24 -8.49 3.69 -10.29
C CYS A 24 -8.00 2.46 -9.52
N LEU A 25 -8.70 2.12 -8.43
CA LEU A 25 -8.42 0.97 -7.57
C LEU A 25 -9.47 -0.13 -7.78
N ARG A 26 -9.05 -1.38 -7.97
CA ARG A 26 -9.96 -2.51 -8.24
C ARG A 26 -9.60 -3.72 -7.38
N GLY A 27 -10.61 -4.26 -6.70
CA GLY A 27 -10.52 -5.54 -5.99
C GLY A 27 -10.84 -6.73 -6.89
N GLY A 28 -10.91 -7.90 -6.28
CA GLY A 28 -11.26 -9.18 -6.91
C GLY A 28 -10.13 -9.84 -7.70
N ALA A 29 -8.91 -9.31 -7.69
CA ALA A 29 -7.81 -9.89 -8.46
C ALA A 29 -7.22 -11.12 -7.76
N ALA A 30 -6.72 -12.09 -8.55
CA ALA A 30 -6.02 -13.24 -7.98
C ALA A 30 -4.70 -12.84 -7.30
N GLU A 31 -4.02 -11.87 -7.90
CA GLU A 31 -2.74 -11.31 -7.46
C GLU A 31 -2.76 -9.79 -7.61
N PRO A 32 -2.01 -9.05 -6.77
CA PRO A 32 -1.87 -7.61 -6.93
C PRO A 32 -1.10 -7.28 -8.22
N PHE A 33 -1.52 -6.21 -8.90
CA PHE A 33 -0.89 -5.77 -10.13
C PHE A 33 -1.17 -4.30 -10.42
N TYR A 34 -0.15 -3.57 -10.88
CA TYR A 34 -0.32 -2.22 -11.42
C TYR A 34 -0.26 -2.22 -12.95
N ALA A 35 -1.40 -1.90 -13.56
CA ALA A 35 -1.51 -1.62 -14.99
C ALA A 35 -1.33 -0.10 -15.24
N PRO A 36 -0.33 0.33 -16.02
CA PRO A 36 -0.18 1.74 -16.36
C PRO A 36 -1.32 2.21 -17.29
N ALA A 37 -1.57 3.51 -17.31
CA ALA A 37 -2.56 4.10 -18.20
C ALA A 37 -2.18 3.87 -19.66
N THR A 38 -3.19 3.71 -20.50
CA THR A 38 -3.04 3.55 -21.96
C THR A 38 -3.89 4.60 -22.68
N GLU A 39 -3.82 4.63 -24.01
CA GLU A 39 -4.73 5.47 -24.82
C GLU A 39 -6.20 5.06 -24.66
N HIS A 40 -6.46 3.85 -24.17
CA HIS A 40 -7.80 3.26 -24.07
C HIS A 40 -8.35 3.27 -22.64
N GLY A 41 -7.59 3.73 -21.65
CA GLY A 41 -8.09 3.73 -20.28
C GLY A 41 -7.12 4.22 -19.22
N PRO A 42 -7.64 4.46 -18.00
CA PRO A 42 -6.83 4.89 -16.86
C PRO A 42 -5.86 3.79 -16.43
N ALA A 43 -4.87 4.17 -15.63
CA ALA A 43 -4.09 3.20 -14.88
C ALA A 43 -5.00 2.46 -13.88
N VAL A 44 -4.71 1.19 -13.63
CA VAL A 44 -5.49 0.38 -12.68
C VAL A 44 -4.56 -0.24 -11.66
N ILE A 45 -4.89 -0.05 -10.39
CA ILE A 45 -4.24 -0.72 -9.27
C ILE A 45 -5.15 -1.87 -8.87
N HIS A 46 -4.70 -3.10 -9.08
CA HIS A 46 -5.40 -4.31 -8.68
C HIS A 46 -4.87 -4.80 -7.33
N PHE A 47 -5.77 -5.10 -6.40
CA PHE A 47 -5.41 -5.74 -5.13
C PHE A 47 -6.07 -7.11 -5.00
N ARG A 48 -5.47 -7.96 -4.16
CA ARG A 48 -5.82 -9.37 -4.06
C ARG A 48 -7.16 -9.58 -3.39
N ALA A 49 -8.03 -10.33 -4.05
CA ALA A 49 -9.39 -10.61 -3.64
C ALA A 49 -10.06 -9.31 -3.16
N ASP A 50 -10.76 -9.34 -2.04
CA ASP A 50 -11.35 -8.14 -1.43
C ASP A 50 -10.67 -7.79 -0.10
N TYR A 51 -9.40 -8.17 0.06
CA TYR A 51 -8.66 -7.97 1.30
C TYR A 51 -8.33 -6.48 1.55
N PHE A 52 -8.79 -5.98 2.69
CA PHE A 52 -8.56 -4.58 3.10
C PHE A 52 -7.07 -4.22 3.20
N SER A 53 -6.26 -5.11 3.78
CA SER A 53 -4.81 -4.91 3.88
C SER A 53 -4.14 -4.88 2.50
N SER A 54 -4.55 -5.75 1.57
CA SER A 54 -4.01 -5.74 0.20
C SER A 54 -4.32 -4.42 -0.51
N ALA A 55 -5.53 -3.88 -0.38
CA ALA A 55 -5.87 -2.58 -0.94
C ALA A 55 -5.00 -1.44 -0.35
N LEU A 56 -4.81 -1.41 0.97
CA LEU A 56 -3.94 -0.41 1.61
C LEU A 56 -2.49 -0.50 1.13
N HIS A 57 -1.99 -1.73 1.01
CA HIS A 57 -0.64 -2.02 0.55
C HIS A 57 -0.40 -1.49 -0.87
N GLU A 58 -1.29 -1.81 -1.81
CA GLU A 58 -1.17 -1.37 -3.20
C GLU A 58 -1.26 0.15 -3.35
N VAL A 59 -2.13 0.81 -2.57
CA VAL A 59 -2.19 2.27 -2.53
C VAL A 59 -0.90 2.88 -1.97
N ALA A 60 -0.27 2.24 -0.98
CA ALA A 60 1.01 2.67 -0.42
C ALA A 60 2.12 2.62 -1.48
N HIS A 61 2.22 1.50 -2.22
CA HIS A 61 3.14 1.37 -3.35
C HIS A 61 2.92 2.48 -4.39
N TRP A 62 1.67 2.67 -4.82
CA TRP A 62 1.33 3.68 -5.80
C TRP A 62 1.74 5.09 -5.35
N CYS A 63 1.49 5.41 -4.07
CA CYS A 63 1.79 6.70 -3.46
C CYS A 63 3.30 7.01 -3.42
N LEU A 64 4.15 5.99 -3.32
CA LEU A 64 5.62 6.12 -3.33
C LEU A 64 6.22 6.06 -4.74
N ALA A 65 5.58 5.37 -5.68
CA ALA A 65 6.06 5.26 -7.05
C ALA A 65 6.08 6.62 -7.75
N GLY A 66 7.26 7.09 -8.17
CA GLY A 66 7.44 8.30 -8.98
C GLY A 66 6.84 8.18 -10.39
N GLU A 67 6.78 9.29 -11.13
CA GLU A 67 6.12 9.32 -12.44
C GLU A 67 6.70 8.30 -13.43
N ALA A 68 8.03 8.22 -13.55
CA ALA A 68 8.68 7.25 -14.44
C ALA A 68 8.31 5.81 -14.09
N ARG A 69 8.15 5.49 -12.80
CA ARG A 69 7.75 4.15 -12.36
C ARG A 69 6.30 3.85 -12.69
N ARG A 70 5.40 4.83 -12.56
CA ARG A 70 3.98 4.69 -12.93
C ARG A 70 3.73 4.52 -14.44
N ARG A 71 4.77 4.61 -15.27
CA ARG A 71 4.70 4.28 -16.69
C ARG A 71 5.03 2.81 -16.99
N ARG A 72 5.37 2.02 -15.97
CA ARG A 72 5.79 0.62 -16.10
C ARG A 72 4.80 -0.29 -15.36
N PRO A 73 4.47 -1.47 -15.91
CA PRO A 73 3.81 -2.54 -15.15
C PRO A 73 4.50 -2.79 -13.81
N ASP A 74 3.72 -2.96 -12.74
CA ASP A 74 4.19 -3.16 -11.35
C ASP A 74 5.27 -2.16 -10.89
N TYR A 75 5.16 -0.93 -11.38
CA TYR A 75 6.13 0.13 -11.11
C TYR A 75 7.57 -0.22 -11.54
N GLY A 76 7.72 -1.26 -12.36
CA GLY A 76 9.00 -1.84 -12.75
C GLY A 76 9.70 -2.67 -11.68
N TYR A 77 9.02 -3.07 -10.61
CA TYR A 77 9.53 -4.08 -9.68
C TYR A 77 9.56 -5.46 -10.36
N TRP A 78 10.47 -6.33 -9.91
CA TRP A 78 10.51 -7.73 -10.32
C TRP A 78 9.89 -8.60 -9.23
N TYR A 79 9.18 -9.66 -9.62
CA TYR A 79 8.84 -10.75 -8.71
C TYR A 79 10.05 -11.68 -8.58
N ALA A 80 10.42 -12.00 -7.34
CA ALA A 80 11.30 -13.12 -7.04
C ALA A 80 10.45 -14.24 -6.44
N PRO A 81 10.55 -15.50 -6.93
CA PRO A 81 9.81 -16.62 -6.37
C PRO A 81 10.18 -16.87 -4.91
N ASP A 82 9.32 -17.62 -4.21
CA ASP A 82 9.56 -18.08 -2.84
C ASP A 82 10.91 -18.81 -2.71
N GLY A 83 11.52 -18.73 -1.53
CA GLY A 83 12.86 -19.29 -1.27
C GLY A 83 14.00 -18.28 -1.46
N ARG A 84 13.74 -17.00 -1.16
CA ARG A 84 14.79 -15.96 -1.15
C ARG A 84 15.92 -16.35 -0.21
N ASP A 85 17.15 -16.29 -0.73
CA ASP A 85 18.33 -16.32 0.12
C ASP A 85 18.42 -15.04 0.98
N ALA A 86 19.40 -14.99 1.87
CA ALA A 86 19.58 -13.85 2.77
C ALA A 86 19.80 -12.51 2.04
N ALA A 87 20.44 -12.52 0.86
CA ALA A 87 20.72 -11.32 0.10
C ALA A 87 19.45 -10.81 -0.62
N ALA A 88 18.69 -11.71 -1.23
CA ALA A 88 17.40 -11.42 -1.84
C ALA A 88 16.37 -10.94 -0.78
N GLN A 89 16.39 -11.52 0.41
CA GLN A 89 15.55 -11.08 1.52
C GLN A 89 15.90 -9.66 1.97
N ALA A 90 17.20 -9.34 2.12
CA ALA A 90 17.64 -7.99 2.49
C ALA A 90 17.27 -6.95 1.42
N ALA A 91 17.34 -7.32 0.14
CA ALA A 91 16.91 -6.46 -0.96
C ALA A 91 15.40 -6.20 -0.93
N PHE A 92 14.60 -7.23 -0.66
CA PHE A 92 13.15 -7.11 -0.44
C PHE A 92 12.84 -6.16 0.74
N GLU A 93 13.43 -6.41 1.90
CA GLU A 93 13.21 -5.56 3.09
C GLU A 93 13.53 -4.09 2.79
N THR A 94 14.60 -3.82 2.05
CA THR A 94 15.00 -2.45 1.69
C THR A 94 13.93 -1.73 0.87
N VAL A 95 13.28 -2.42 -0.07
CA VAL A 95 12.24 -1.81 -0.93
C VAL A 95 10.87 -1.76 -0.25
N GLU A 96 10.61 -2.65 0.72
CA GLU A 96 9.33 -2.81 1.40
C GLU A 96 9.16 -2.00 2.69
N VAL A 97 10.26 -1.54 3.31
CA VAL A 97 10.16 -0.73 4.54
C VAL A 97 9.28 0.50 4.33
N ALA A 98 9.42 1.22 3.21
CA ALA A 98 8.64 2.43 2.96
C ALA A 98 7.16 2.14 2.62
N PRO A 99 6.83 1.23 1.69
CA PRO A 99 5.44 0.81 1.44
C PRO A 99 4.72 0.33 2.70
N GLN A 100 5.30 -0.62 3.45
CA GLN A 100 4.62 -1.18 4.61
C GLN A 100 4.51 -0.21 5.79
N ALA A 101 5.48 0.71 5.96
CA ALA A 101 5.33 1.80 6.94
C ALA A 101 4.17 2.75 6.57
N LEU A 102 3.95 2.97 5.27
CA LEU A 102 2.84 3.79 4.80
C LEU A 102 1.49 3.05 4.88
N GLU A 103 1.47 1.75 4.56
CA GLU A 103 0.34 0.85 4.79
C GLU A 103 -0.07 0.89 6.27
N TRP A 104 0.88 0.80 7.19
CA TRP A 104 0.62 0.92 8.62
C TRP A 104 -0.06 2.25 8.98
N LEU A 105 0.44 3.38 8.44
CA LEU A 105 -0.18 4.68 8.69
C LEU A 105 -1.61 4.80 8.13
N PHE A 106 -1.91 4.10 7.04
CA PHE A 106 -3.26 4.02 6.51
C PHE A 106 -4.15 3.09 7.35
N ALA A 107 -3.63 1.95 7.79
CA ALA A 107 -4.32 1.02 8.66
C ALA A 107 -4.69 1.71 9.98
N ASP A 108 -3.77 2.45 10.60
CA ASP A 108 -4.03 3.28 11.78
C ASP A 108 -5.14 4.32 11.53
N ALA A 109 -5.12 4.97 10.36
CA ALA A 109 -6.11 5.98 9.99
C ALA A 109 -7.52 5.38 9.81
N ALA A 110 -7.58 4.16 9.25
CA ALA A 110 -8.83 3.41 9.10
C ALA A 110 -9.25 2.68 10.40
N GLY A 111 -8.38 2.57 11.41
CA GLY A 111 -8.58 1.71 12.58
C GLY A 111 -8.58 0.22 12.26
N HIS A 112 -7.80 -0.21 11.26
CA HIS A 112 -7.59 -1.59 10.85
C HIS A 112 -6.25 -2.12 11.42
N PRO A 113 -6.17 -3.39 11.88
CA PRO A 113 -4.91 -3.95 12.36
C PRO A 113 -3.87 -4.07 11.23
N PHE A 114 -2.66 -3.60 11.48
CA PHE A 114 -1.52 -3.80 10.58
C PHE A 114 -0.72 -5.05 10.96
N ARG A 115 -0.21 -5.77 9.95
CA ARG A 115 0.72 -6.91 10.12
C ARG A 115 1.86 -6.77 9.12
N ALA A 116 3.09 -6.72 9.60
CA ALA A 116 4.27 -6.71 8.74
C ALA A 116 4.36 -8.01 7.95
N SER A 117 4.62 -7.91 6.65
CA SER A 117 4.86 -9.05 5.77
C SER A 117 6.32 -9.10 5.36
N VAL A 118 7.04 -10.13 5.80
CA VAL A 118 8.42 -10.37 5.34
C VAL A 118 8.47 -11.20 4.04
N ASP A 119 7.30 -11.68 3.58
CA ASP A 119 7.12 -12.41 2.32
C ASP A 119 8.15 -13.54 2.11
N ASN A 120 8.36 -14.33 3.17
CA ASN A 120 9.25 -15.49 3.18
C ASN A 120 8.89 -16.40 4.35
N LEU A 121 8.42 -17.61 4.04
CA LEU A 121 8.01 -18.61 5.05
C LEU A 121 9.20 -19.17 5.84
N GLU A 122 10.39 -19.15 5.26
CA GLU A 122 11.63 -19.63 5.88
C GLU A 122 12.34 -18.56 6.72
N ALA A 123 11.78 -17.33 6.79
CA ALA A 123 12.38 -16.25 7.55
C ALA A 123 12.34 -16.54 9.07
N GLY A 124 13.52 -16.57 9.69
CA GLY A 124 13.65 -16.73 11.14
C GLY A 124 13.17 -15.50 11.94
N SER A 125 12.90 -15.70 13.22
CA SER A 125 12.39 -14.66 14.15
C SER A 125 13.23 -13.38 14.20
N ALA A 126 14.56 -13.50 14.11
CA ALA A 126 15.46 -12.35 14.09
C ALA A 126 15.22 -11.45 12.85
N THR A 127 14.88 -12.02 11.71
CA THR A 127 14.55 -11.29 10.48
C THR A 127 13.25 -10.50 10.66
N HIS A 128 12.21 -11.13 11.20
CA HIS A 128 10.96 -10.45 11.55
C HIS A 128 11.18 -9.27 12.51
N GLN A 129 12.00 -9.45 13.55
CA GLN A 129 12.29 -8.40 14.53
C GLN A 129 13.03 -7.21 13.90
N ARG A 130 14.05 -7.47 13.08
CA ARG A 130 14.80 -6.40 12.38
C ARG A 130 13.88 -5.61 11.44
N PHE A 131 13.05 -6.32 10.68
CA PHE A 131 12.12 -5.69 9.75
C PHE A 131 11.07 -4.85 10.49
N ALA A 132 10.45 -5.38 11.54
CA ALA A 132 9.51 -4.64 12.38
C ALA A 132 10.14 -3.35 12.95
N ALA A 133 11.36 -3.43 13.49
CA ALA A 133 12.07 -2.25 13.99
C ALA A 133 12.37 -1.23 12.87
N ALA A 134 12.64 -1.69 11.63
CA ALA A 134 12.81 -0.80 10.49
C ALA A 134 11.51 -0.08 10.10
N LEU A 135 10.38 -0.79 10.11
CA LEU A 135 9.06 -0.22 9.87
C LEU A 135 8.69 0.83 10.92
N GLU A 136 8.94 0.56 12.20
CA GLU A 136 8.71 1.53 13.27
C GLU A 136 9.51 2.82 13.08
N ARG A 137 10.79 2.71 12.74
CA ARG A 137 11.65 3.88 12.46
C ARG A 137 11.14 4.67 11.27
N GLU A 138 10.77 4.00 10.17
CA GLU A 138 10.26 4.69 8.98
C GLU A 138 8.90 5.35 9.24
N ARG A 139 7.98 4.66 9.93
CA ARG A 139 6.70 5.22 10.35
C ARG A 139 6.88 6.46 11.21
N ALA A 140 7.75 6.39 12.23
CA ALA A 140 8.06 7.53 13.08
C ALA A 140 8.66 8.70 12.28
N ARG A 141 9.57 8.41 11.34
CA ARG A 141 10.16 9.41 10.46
C ARG A 141 9.09 10.10 9.60
N ARG A 142 8.17 9.35 9.01
CA ARG A 142 7.06 9.88 8.18
C ARG A 142 6.11 10.76 8.97
N LEU A 143 5.80 10.39 10.21
CA LEU A 143 4.99 11.23 11.10
C LEU A 143 5.66 12.56 11.45
N ARG A 144 7.00 12.56 11.58
CA ARG A 144 7.77 13.77 11.91
C ARG A 144 8.04 14.67 10.69
N VAL A 145 8.39 14.08 9.55
CA VAL A 145 8.83 14.81 8.35
C VAL A 145 7.67 15.12 7.40
N GLY A 146 6.60 14.33 7.47
CA GLY A 146 5.44 14.43 6.59
C GLY A 146 5.36 13.31 5.56
N LEU A 147 4.16 13.19 4.97
CA LEU A 147 3.85 12.21 3.94
C LEU A 147 3.99 12.82 2.54
N PRO A 148 4.31 12.01 1.51
CA PRO A 148 4.13 12.42 0.13
C PRO A 148 2.70 12.93 -0.11
N PRO A 149 2.47 13.93 -0.99
CA PRO A 149 1.16 14.58 -1.13
C PRO A 149 -0.01 13.60 -1.36
N ARG A 150 0.19 12.57 -2.18
CA ARG A 150 -0.83 11.55 -2.46
C ARG A 150 -1.17 10.72 -1.22
N ALA A 151 -0.14 10.30 -0.49
CA ALA A 151 -0.29 9.59 0.77
C ALA A 151 -0.97 10.45 1.85
N ALA A 152 -0.60 11.73 1.95
CA ALA A 152 -1.24 12.66 2.87
C ALA A 152 -2.74 12.81 2.57
N ALA A 153 -3.11 13.00 1.30
CA ALA A 153 -4.50 13.12 0.88
C ALA A 153 -5.31 11.85 1.22
N PHE A 154 -4.77 10.67 0.90
CA PHE A 154 -5.45 9.41 1.20
C PHE A 154 -5.61 9.19 2.72
N ARG A 155 -4.55 9.42 3.50
CA ARG A 155 -4.63 9.32 4.97
C ARG A 155 -5.67 10.27 5.57
N THR A 156 -5.76 11.51 5.09
CA THR A 156 -6.76 12.47 5.56
C THR A 156 -8.18 11.99 5.26
N ALA A 157 -8.42 11.44 4.06
CA ALA A 157 -9.73 10.90 3.71
C ALA A 157 -10.11 9.67 4.56
N LEU A 158 -9.15 8.78 4.83
CA LEU A 158 -9.36 7.65 5.74
C LEU A 158 -9.74 8.10 7.16
N LEU A 159 -9.03 9.09 7.71
CA LEU A 159 -9.33 9.64 9.03
C LEU A 159 -10.77 10.20 9.08
N ALA A 160 -11.13 11.04 8.10
CA ALA A 160 -12.45 11.65 8.04
C ALA A 160 -13.57 10.60 7.88
N PHE A 161 -13.34 9.56 7.09
CA PHE A 161 -14.34 8.52 6.85
C PHE A 161 -14.51 7.57 8.04
N PHE A 162 -13.42 7.04 8.61
CA PHE A 162 -13.49 5.96 9.59
C PHE A 162 -13.47 6.41 11.06
N ARG A 163 -12.99 7.62 11.38
CA ARG A 163 -12.88 8.11 12.77
C ARG A 163 -13.95 9.11 13.14
N ASP A 164 -14.34 9.97 12.20
CA ASP A 164 -15.29 11.05 12.48
C ASP A 164 -16.75 10.63 12.30
N GLY A 165 -17.01 9.33 12.11
CA GLY A 165 -18.36 8.78 12.00
C GLY A 165 -19.14 9.32 10.82
N GLY A 166 -18.45 9.61 9.70
CA GLY A 166 -19.02 10.13 8.46
C GLY A 166 -20.28 9.36 8.10
N HIS A 167 -21.42 10.02 8.32
CA HIS A 167 -22.75 9.44 8.29
C HIS A 167 -22.99 8.71 6.95
N ARG A 168 -23.50 7.48 7.03
CA ARG A 168 -24.44 6.99 6.02
C ARG A 168 -25.82 7.58 6.31
#